data_AF-A0A7X9C784-F1
#
_entry.id   AF-A0A7X9C784-F1
#
_cell.length_a   1.000
_cell.length_b   1.000
_cell.length_c   1.000
_cell.angle_alpha   90.00
_cell.angle_beta   90.00
_cell.angle_gamma   90.00
#
_symmetry.space_group_name_H-M   'P 1'
#
loop_
_entity.id
_entity.type
_entity.pdbx_description
1 polymer ?
#
loop_
_entity_poly.entity_id
_entity_poly.type
_entity_poly.pdbx_seq_one_letter_code
_entity_poly.pdbx_strand_id
1 'polypeptide(L)'
;LPAAPAQAAAGTEKKGWGYTVLGVARLMIGFTFLWAFLDKTFGLGFSTPTDGAWVNGGSPTSGFLGGSIANGNPFAGVWEFFLSINPITDVLFMVGLLGVGAALMLGIGTRVAATSAAAMYTLMYLAAFPIASNPLYDTHLLLAVAVIAMAGLAAGDHVGLGARWHRLVKGNRFLI
;
A
#
# COMPACT_ATOMS: atom_id res chain seq x y z
N LEU A 1 1.86 -12.50 -63.65
CA LEU A 1 1.07 -11.72 -62.66
C LEU A 1 1.94 -11.52 -61.43
N PRO A 2 2.30 -10.28 -61.04
CA PRO A 2 3.08 -10.07 -59.82
C PRO A 2 2.18 -10.30 -58.59
N ALA A 3 2.72 -10.98 -57.57
CA ALA A 3 2.05 -11.18 -56.29
C ALA A 3 1.88 -9.84 -55.57
N ALA A 4 0.67 -9.57 -55.07
CA ALA A 4 0.40 -8.39 -54.26
C ALA A 4 1.25 -8.42 -52.97
N PRO A 5 1.80 -7.28 -52.51
CA PRO A 5 2.52 -7.24 -51.25
C PRO A 5 1.56 -7.51 -50.09
N ALA A 6 2.01 -8.36 -49.17
CA ALA A 6 1.31 -8.70 -47.94
C ALA A 6 0.93 -7.42 -47.19
N GLN A 7 -0.36 -7.27 -46.86
CA GLN A 7 -0.82 -6.29 -45.89
C GLN A 7 -0.08 -6.52 -44.58
N ALA A 8 0.80 -5.57 -44.24
CA ALA A 8 1.36 -5.45 -42.92
C ALA A 8 0.19 -5.24 -41.95
N ALA A 9 -0.20 -6.30 -41.25
CA ALA A 9 -1.11 -6.20 -40.12
C ALA A 9 -0.45 -5.24 -39.11
N ALA A 10 -1.01 -4.04 -39.00
CA ALA A 10 -0.64 -3.08 -37.98
C ALA A 10 -0.94 -3.72 -36.61
N GLY A 11 0.10 -4.30 -36.00
CA GLY A 11 0.04 -4.90 -34.69
C GLY A 11 -0.36 -3.85 -33.67
N THR A 12 -1.52 -4.03 -33.05
CA THR A 12 -2.04 -3.17 -31.99
C THR A 12 -1.07 -3.11 -30.82
N GLU A 13 -0.40 -1.97 -30.67
CA GLU A 13 0.44 -1.53 -29.54
C GLU A 13 -0.37 -1.31 -28.23
N LYS A 14 -1.51 -2.00 -28.07
CA LYS A 14 -2.42 -1.89 -26.92
C LYS A 14 -1.88 -2.58 -25.66
N LYS A 15 -0.80 -3.34 -25.77
CA LYS A 15 -0.23 -4.11 -24.65
C LYS A 15 0.57 -3.25 -23.66
N GLY A 16 0.97 -2.01 -23.97
CA GLY A 16 1.84 -1.20 -23.10
C GLY A 16 1.11 -0.34 -22.06
N TRP A 17 0.07 0.39 -22.49
CA TRP A 17 -0.59 1.44 -21.67
C TRP A 17 -1.16 0.91 -20.34
N GLY A 18 -1.85 -0.23 -20.36
CA GLY A 18 -2.47 -0.80 -19.16
C GLY A 18 -1.45 -1.11 -18.06
N TYR A 19 -0.30 -1.70 -18.42
CA TYR A 19 0.77 -1.97 -17.45
C TYR A 19 1.47 -0.69 -16.98
N THR A 20 1.59 0.32 -17.83
CA THR A 20 2.10 1.64 -17.41
C THR A 20 1.19 2.27 -16.36
N VAL A 21 -0.13 2.27 -16.58
CA VAL A 21 -1.09 2.79 -15.61
C VAL A 21 -1.05 2.01 -14.29
N LEU A 22 -0.96 0.68 -14.34
CA LEU A 22 -0.78 -0.15 -13.13
C LEU A 22 0.54 0.17 -12.40
N GLY A 23 1.62 0.40 -13.15
CA GLY A 23 2.91 0.82 -12.59
C GLY A 23 2.83 2.18 -11.90
N VAL A 24 2.13 3.15 -12.50
CA VAL A 24 1.89 4.46 -11.88
C VAL A 24 1.00 4.34 -10.64
N ALA A 25 -0.09 3.57 -10.70
CA ALA A 25 -0.95 3.34 -9.55
C ALA A 25 -0.20 2.70 -8.38
N ARG A 26 0.68 1.73 -8.66
CA ARG A 26 1.59 1.11 -7.68
C ARG A 26 2.48 2.15 -7.01
N LEU A 27 3.09 3.05 -7.78
CA LEU A 27 3.93 4.13 -7.24
C LEU A 27 3.10 5.10 -6.39
N MET A 28 1.92 5.52 -6.85
CA MET A 28 1.05 6.41 -6.09
C MET A 28 0.64 5.78 -4.76
N ILE A 29 0.23 4.51 -4.76
CA ILE A 29 -0.15 3.79 -3.54
C ILE A 29 1.07 3.62 -2.63
N GLY A 30 2.22 3.18 -3.15
CA GLY A 30 3.46 3.08 -2.37
C GLY A 30 3.87 4.42 -1.74
N PHE A 31 3.69 5.52 -2.47
CA PHE A 31 3.96 6.85 -1.97
C PHE A 31 2.99 7.25 -0.84
N THR A 32 1.73 6.80 -0.82
CA THR A 32 0.83 7.06 0.32
C THR A 32 1.38 6.49 1.63
N PHE A 33 1.97 5.29 1.60
CA PHE A 33 2.61 4.69 2.78
C PHE A 33 3.86 5.46 3.21
N LEU A 34 4.73 5.82 2.27
CA LEU A 34 5.92 6.61 2.57
C LEU A 34 5.58 8.00 3.08
N TRP A 35 4.57 8.65 2.51
CA TRP A 35 4.13 9.95 2.94
C TRP A 35 3.59 9.89 4.37
N ALA A 36 2.73 8.91 4.69
CA ALA A 36 2.28 8.69 6.05
C ALA A 36 3.45 8.43 7.02
N PHE A 37 4.46 7.66 6.61
CA PHE A 37 5.67 7.45 7.40
C PHE A 37 6.42 8.76 7.65
N LEU A 38 6.65 9.58 6.61
CA LEU A 38 7.36 10.85 6.73
C LEU A 38 6.61 11.85 7.62
N ASP A 39 5.31 12.03 7.38
CA ASP A 39 4.47 12.92 8.18
C ASP A 39 4.41 12.45 9.64
N LYS A 40 4.27 11.16 9.91
CA LYS A 40 4.26 10.62 11.29
C LYS A 40 5.62 10.69 11.97
N THR A 41 6.71 10.49 11.22
CA THR A 41 8.07 10.55 11.77
C THR A 41 8.40 11.96 12.19
N PHE A 42 8.16 12.95 11.33
CA PHE A 42 8.66 14.31 11.50
C PHE A 42 7.59 15.34 11.91
N GLY A 43 6.30 15.00 11.86
CA GLY A 43 5.20 15.92 12.16
C GLY A 43 5.15 17.10 11.21
N LEU A 44 5.02 16.80 9.90
CA LEU A 44 5.04 17.80 8.82
C LEU A 44 3.78 18.68 8.78
N GLY A 45 2.79 18.41 9.63
CA GLY A 45 1.59 19.23 9.79
C GLY A 45 0.43 18.85 8.87
N PHE A 46 0.52 17.72 8.15
CA PHE A 46 -0.59 17.27 7.28
C PHE A 46 -1.63 16.49 8.06
N SER A 47 -1.27 15.29 8.51
CA SER A 47 -2.12 14.48 9.40
C SER A 47 -1.56 14.42 10.82
N THR A 48 -0.28 14.74 10.97
CA THR A 48 0.46 14.68 12.23
C THR A 48 0.94 16.08 12.59
N PRO A 49 0.44 16.70 13.67
CA PRO A 49 0.99 17.95 14.16
C PRO A 49 2.43 17.74 14.62
N THR A 50 3.25 18.80 14.62
CA THR A 50 4.69 18.71 14.97
C THR A 50 4.91 18.12 16.36
N ASP A 51 4.11 18.49 17.36
CA ASP A 51 4.21 17.94 18.73
C ASP A 51 3.78 16.46 18.81
N GLY A 52 3.06 15.97 17.81
CA GLY A 52 2.66 14.56 17.67
C GLY A 52 3.63 13.72 16.86
N ALA A 53 4.75 14.29 16.39
CA ALA A 53 5.77 13.57 15.63
C ALA A 53 6.37 12.43 16.44
N TRP A 54 6.70 11.32 15.77
CA TRP A 54 7.29 10.15 16.44
C TRP A 54 8.67 10.47 17.03
N VAL A 55 9.48 11.27 16.33
CA VAL A 55 10.78 11.71 16.86
C VAL A 55 10.66 12.63 18.07
N ASN A 56 9.49 13.23 18.30
CA ASN A 56 9.17 14.05 19.47
C ASN A 56 8.49 13.24 20.58
N GLY A 57 8.42 11.90 20.46
CA GLY A 57 7.80 11.00 21.44
C GLY A 57 6.29 10.79 21.23
N GLY A 58 5.71 11.34 20.16
CA GLY A 58 4.32 11.06 19.78
C GLY A 58 4.12 9.60 19.36
N SER A 59 2.90 9.09 19.47
CA SER A 59 2.55 7.73 19.04
C SER A 59 1.90 7.75 17.65
N PRO A 60 2.52 7.11 16.64
CA PRO A 60 1.97 6.97 15.28
C PRO A 60 0.55 6.40 15.20
N THR A 61 0.16 5.51 16.14
CA THR A 61 -1.11 4.77 16.08
C THR A 61 -2.17 5.27 17.06
N SER A 62 -1.76 5.88 18.18
CA SER A 62 -2.68 6.21 19.29
C SER A 62 -3.83 7.13 18.88
N GLY A 63 -3.59 8.13 18.04
CA GLY A 63 -4.65 9.04 17.59
C GLY A 63 -5.75 8.32 16.80
N PHE A 64 -5.35 7.46 15.86
CA PHE A 64 -6.31 6.74 15.00
C PHE A 64 -7.05 5.64 15.75
N LEU A 65 -6.34 4.80 16.52
CA LEU A 65 -6.96 3.72 17.29
C LEU A 65 -7.77 4.23 18.49
N GLY A 66 -7.28 5.27 19.17
CA GLY A 66 -8.02 5.91 20.26
C GLY A 66 -9.30 6.58 19.76
N GLY A 67 -9.25 7.26 18.61
CA GLY A 67 -10.42 7.81 17.95
C GLY A 67 -11.44 6.73 17.57
N SER A 68 -10.97 5.60 17.04
CA SER A 68 -11.82 4.43 16.75
C SER A 68 -12.58 3.95 17.98
N ILE A 69 -11.89 3.74 19.11
CA ILE A 69 -12.51 3.31 20.38
C ILE A 69 -13.53 4.35 20.86
N ALA A 70 -13.14 5.63 20.89
CA ALA A 70 -13.99 6.73 21.34
C ALA A 70 -15.27 6.90 20.51
N ASN A 71 -15.22 6.54 19.22
CA ASN A 71 -16.37 6.59 18.32
C ASN A 71 -17.30 5.38 18.43
N GLY A 72 -17.06 4.46 19.38
CA GLY A 72 -17.92 3.30 19.61
C GLY A 72 -17.72 2.19 18.58
N ASN A 73 -16.49 1.98 18.10
CA ASN A 73 -16.17 0.91 17.18
C ASN A 73 -16.53 -0.48 17.77
N PRO A 74 -17.23 -1.36 17.04
CA PRO A 74 -17.65 -2.68 17.54
C PRO A 74 -16.47 -3.62 17.88
N PHE A 75 -15.27 -3.31 17.40
CA PHE A 75 -14.03 -4.04 17.67
C PHE A 75 -13.11 -3.32 18.67
N ALA A 76 -13.64 -2.40 19.49
CA ALA A 76 -12.86 -1.59 20.43
C ALA A 76 -11.80 -2.38 21.24
N GLY A 77 -12.15 -3.57 21.76
CA GLY A 77 -11.22 -4.41 22.52
C GLY A 77 -9.97 -4.86 21.74
N VAL A 78 -10.06 -4.99 20.40
CA VAL A 78 -8.89 -5.29 19.55
C VAL A 78 -7.96 -4.08 19.50
N TRP A 79 -8.51 -2.88 19.35
CA TRP A 79 -7.74 -1.64 19.31
C TRP A 79 -7.12 -1.31 20.66
N GLU A 80 -7.85 -1.57 21.76
CA GLU A 80 -7.32 -1.47 23.13
C GLU A 80 -6.13 -2.41 23.34
N PHE A 81 -6.21 -3.66 22.87
CA PHE A 81 -5.08 -4.60 22.92
C PHE A 81 -3.87 -4.05 22.18
N PHE A 82 -4.03 -3.57 20.95
CA PHE A 82 -2.92 -2.98 20.18
C PHE A 82 -2.33 -1.74 20.88
N LEU A 83 -3.15 -0.90 21.52
CA LEU A 83 -2.65 0.22 22.30
C LEU A 83 -1.92 -0.24 23.58
N SER A 84 -2.37 -1.31 24.22
CA SER A 84 -1.77 -1.82 25.45
C SER A 84 -0.35 -2.37 25.29
N ILE A 85 0.02 -2.79 24.07
CA ILE A 85 1.35 -3.34 23.77
C ILE A 85 2.31 -2.28 23.20
N ASN A 86 1.95 -0.99 23.23
CA ASN A 86 2.88 0.06 22.83
C ASN A 86 4.15 0.04 23.70
N PRO A 87 5.34 0.28 23.12
CA PRO A 87 5.59 0.85 21.77
C PRO A 87 5.66 -0.16 20.62
N ILE A 88 5.37 -1.45 20.84
CA ILE A 88 5.52 -2.49 19.80
C ILE A 88 4.59 -2.21 18.60
N THR A 89 3.34 -1.83 18.86
CA THR A 89 2.38 -1.51 17.79
C THR A 89 2.86 -0.34 16.95
N ASP A 90 3.37 0.73 17.57
CA ASP A 90 3.93 1.88 16.85
C ASP A 90 5.10 1.49 15.96
N VAL A 91 6.05 0.70 16.47
CA VAL A 91 7.21 0.24 15.69
C VAL A 91 6.76 -0.63 14.52
N LEU A 92 5.88 -1.62 14.76
CA LEU A 92 5.36 -2.49 13.71
C LEU A 92 4.62 -1.72 12.63
N PHE A 93 3.80 -0.74 13.02
CA PHE A 93 3.08 0.13 12.10
C PHE A 93 4.05 0.95 11.24
N MET A 94 5.05 1.59 11.85
CA MET A 94 6.03 2.40 11.14
C MET A 94 6.93 1.58 10.21
N VAL A 95 7.39 0.40 10.65
CA VAL A 95 8.12 -0.55 9.80
C VAL A 95 7.23 -1.03 8.65
N GLY A 96 5.94 -1.26 8.91
CA GLY A 96 4.96 -1.60 7.89
C GLY A 96 4.83 -0.49 6.83
N LEU A 97 4.66 0.77 7.25
CA LEU A 97 4.57 1.91 6.34
C LEU A 97 5.84 2.06 5.49
N LEU A 98 7.02 2.05 6.11
CA LEU A 98 8.29 2.20 5.40
C LEU A 98 8.56 1.02 4.46
N GLY A 99 8.39 -0.21 4.96
CA GLY A 99 8.68 -1.43 4.21
C GLY A 99 7.75 -1.62 3.01
N VAL A 100 6.44 -1.48 3.21
CA VAL A 100 5.45 -1.55 2.13
C VAL A 100 5.67 -0.41 1.14
N GLY A 101 5.82 0.81 1.62
CA GLY A 101 6.02 1.98 0.78
C GLY A 101 7.27 1.84 -0.09
N ALA A 102 8.41 1.46 0.50
CA ALA A 102 9.65 1.27 -0.25
C ALA A 102 9.55 0.11 -1.26
N ALA A 103 8.96 -1.02 -0.88
CA ALA A 103 8.76 -2.16 -1.77
C ALA A 103 7.86 -1.80 -2.96
N LEU A 104 6.75 -1.10 -2.72
CA LEU A 104 5.83 -0.60 -3.75
C LEU A 104 6.36 0.59 -4.54
N MET A 105 7.40 1.30 -4.08
CA MET A 105 8.10 2.28 -4.91
C MET A 105 9.13 1.60 -5.81
N LEU A 106 9.97 0.73 -5.22
CA LEU A 106 11.08 0.10 -5.91
C LEU A 106 10.64 -1.03 -6.86
N GLY A 107 9.53 -1.70 -6.58
CA GLY A 107 9.04 -2.83 -7.39
C GLY A 107 9.66 -4.14 -6.97
N ILE A 108 9.98 -4.25 -5.69
CA ILE A 108 10.76 -5.34 -5.11
C ILE A 108 9.90 -6.02 -4.06
N GLY A 109 9.79 -7.34 -4.07
CA GLY A 109 8.97 -8.06 -3.08
C GLY A 109 7.48 -7.73 -3.18
N THR A 110 6.96 -7.49 -4.40
CA THR A 110 5.65 -6.85 -4.57
C THR A 110 4.50 -7.68 -4.02
N ARG A 111 4.60 -9.02 -4.04
CA ARG A 111 3.60 -9.90 -3.41
C ARG A 111 3.57 -9.76 -1.90
N VAL A 112 4.72 -9.83 -1.24
CA VAL A 112 4.81 -9.67 0.22
C VAL A 112 4.35 -8.27 0.62
N ALA A 113 4.79 -7.25 -0.12
CA ALA A 113 4.35 -5.87 0.10
C ALA A 113 2.84 -5.71 -0.08
N ALA A 114 2.25 -6.30 -1.12
CA ALA A 114 0.82 -6.24 -1.38
C ALA A 114 0.01 -6.99 -0.31
N THR A 115 0.46 -8.15 0.16
CA THR A 115 -0.23 -8.87 1.25
C THR A 115 -0.16 -8.09 2.56
N SER A 116 0.99 -7.49 2.87
CA SER A 116 1.16 -6.66 4.07
C SER A 116 0.35 -5.37 3.98
N ALA A 117 0.34 -4.71 2.82
CA ALA A 117 -0.47 -3.53 2.54
C ALA A 117 -1.96 -3.84 2.69
N ALA A 118 -2.43 -4.94 2.12
CA ALA A 118 -3.81 -5.36 2.19
C ALA A 118 -4.24 -5.70 3.63
N ALA A 119 -3.37 -6.38 4.39
CA ALA A 119 -3.62 -6.64 5.80
C ALA A 119 -3.74 -5.34 6.60
N MET A 120 -2.81 -4.40 6.42
CA MET A 120 -2.86 -3.10 7.09
C MET A 120 -4.10 -2.30 6.72
N TYR A 121 -4.42 -2.17 5.42
CA TYR A 121 -5.62 -1.48 4.98
C TYR A 121 -6.91 -2.14 5.49
N THR A 122 -6.95 -3.46 5.57
CA THR A 122 -8.11 -4.17 6.12
C THR A 122 -8.27 -3.86 7.62
N LEU A 123 -7.18 -3.82 8.38
CA LEU A 123 -7.22 -3.40 9.79
C LEU A 123 -7.69 -1.94 9.92
N MET A 124 -7.24 -1.04 9.03
CA MET A 124 -7.69 0.35 9.00
C MET A 124 -9.18 0.47 8.66
N TYR A 125 -9.68 -0.34 7.72
CA TYR A 125 -11.11 -0.44 7.43
C TYR A 125 -11.91 -0.84 8.67
N LEU A 126 -11.47 -1.89 9.39
CA LEU A 126 -12.13 -2.32 10.62
C LEU A 126 -12.06 -1.25 11.72
N ALA A 127 -10.95 -0.52 11.80
CA ALA A 127 -10.77 0.57 12.77
C ALA A 127 -11.58 1.84 12.41
N ALA A 128 -12.01 2.00 11.15
CA ALA A 128 -12.78 3.16 10.72
C ALA A 128 -14.27 3.11 11.12
N PHE A 129 -14.75 2.00 11.70
CA PHE A 129 -16.14 1.89 12.14
C PHE A 129 -16.45 2.84 13.32
N PRO A 130 -17.69 3.34 13.41
CA PRO A 130 -18.80 3.17 12.45
C PRO A 130 -18.62 3.99 11.17
N ILE A 131 -18.75 3.34 10.00
CA ILE A 131 -18.55 3.99 8.70
C ILE A 131 -19.87 4.62 8.23
N ALA A 132 -19.91 5.95 8.13
CA ALA A 132 -21.13 6.68 7.83
C ALA A 132 -21.56 6.65 6.35
N SER A 133 -20.62 6.46 5.42
CA SER A 133 -20.87 6.58 3.98
C SER A 133 -21.38 5.28 3.35
N ASN A 134 -20.71 4.15 3.62
CA ASN A 134 -21.04 2.85 3.07
C ASN A 134 -20.63 1.74 4.04
N PRO A 135 -21.57 0.90 4.51
CA PRO A 135 -21.27 -0.14 5.50
C PRO A 135 -20.50 -1.34 4.92
N LEU A 136 -20.39 -1.46 3.59
CA LEU A 136 -19.74 -2.60 2.92
C LEU A 136 -18.26 -2.38 2.63
N TYR A 137 -17.87 -1.15 2.28
CA TYR A 137 -16.49 -0.83 1.94
C TYR A 137 -16.20 0.67 2.09
N ASP A 138 -14.94 0.98 2.34
CA ASP A 138 -14.39 2.33 2.28
C ASP A 138 -13.15 2.38 1.36
N THR A 139 -12.44 3.50 1.40
CA THR A 139 -11.19 3.67 0.64
C THR A 139 -10.11 2.68 1.04
N HIS A 140 -9.99 2.29 2.32
CA HIS A 140 -8.97 1.33 2.74
C HIS A 140 -9.24 -0.04 2.13
N LEU A 141 -10.47 -0.54 2.20
CA LEU A 141 -10.80 -1.84 1.61
C LEU A 141 -10.65 -1.83 0.08
N LEU A 142 -10.99 -0.72 -0.58
CA LEU A 142 -10.76 -0.54 -2.02
C LEU A 142 -9.26 -0.60 -2.35
N LEU A 143 -8.41 0.07 -1.57
CA LEU A 143 -6.96 0.04 -1.76
C LEU A 143 -6.36 -1.34 -1.46
N ALA A 144 -6.89 -2.07 -0.47
CA ALA A 144 -6.50 -3.46 -0.18
C ALA A 144 -6.72 -4.38 -1.39
N VAL A 145 -7.88 -4.28 -2.04
CA VAL A 145 -8.18 -5.04 -3.26
C VAL A 145 -7.28 -4.59 -4.41
N ALA A 146 -7.05 -3.28 -4.56
CA ALA A 146 -6.22 -2.73 -5.62
C ALA A 146 -4.77 -3.24 -5.55
N VAL A 147 -4.14 -3.26 -4.36
CA VAL A 147 -2.76 -3.75 -4.21
C VAL A 147 -2.64 -5.24 -4.50
N ILE A 148 -3.64 -6.05 -4.11
CA ILE A 148 -3.69 -7.48 -4.43
C ILE A 148 -3.84 -7.68 -5.94
N ALA A 149 -4.75 -6.95 -6.59
CA ALA A 149 -4.96 -7.05 -8.04
C ALA A 149 -3.69 -6.68 -8.82
N MET A 150 -2.98 -5.62 -8.42
CA MET A 150 -1.72 -5.22 -9.05
C MET A 150 -0.61 -6.27 -8.87
N ALA A 151 -0.51 -6.90 -7.70
CA ALA A 151 0.43 -8.00 -7.46
C ALA A 151 0.12 -9.25 -8.30
N GLY A 152 -1.17 -9.53 -8.53
CA GLY A 152 -1.62 -10.60 -9.44
C GLY A 152 -1.32 -10.35 -10.91
N LEU A 153 -1.29 -9.07 -11.33
CA LEU A 153 -1.10 -8.64 -12.72
C LEU A 153 0.34 -8.29 -13.10
N ALA A 154 1.33 -8.61 -12.25
CA ALA A 154 2.75 -8.31 -12.44
C ALA A 154 3.06 -6.82 -12.69
N ALA A 155 2.33 -5.91 -12.01
CA ALA A 155 2.54 -4.46 -12.13
C ALA A 155 3.98 -4.01 -11.75
N GLY A 156 4.72 -4.84 -11.01
CA GLY A 156 6.14 -4.60 -10.65
C GLY A 156 7.11 -4.63 -11.83
N ASP A 157 6.77 -5.31 -12.93
CA ASP A 157 7.69 -5.51 -14.06
C ASP A 157 7.77 -4.30 -15.00
N HIS A 158 6.80 -3.38 -14.94
CA HIS A 158 6.60 -2.38 -16.00
C HIS A 158 6.89 -0.92 -15.67
N VAL A 159 7.19 -0.55 -14.42
CA VAL A 159 7.77 0.77 -14.04
C VAL A 159 8.47 0.59 -12.69
N GLY A 160 9.80 0.38 -12.65
CA GLY A 160 10.57 0.19 -11.42
C GLY A 160 11.80 -0.73 -11.59
N LEU A 161 12.38 -1.18 -10.47
CA LEU A 161 13.49 -2.13 -10.44
C LEU A 161 13.03 -3.60 -10.50
N GLY A 162 11.73 -3.87 -10.66
CA GLY A 162 11.17 -5.23 -10.63
C GLY A 162 11.81 -6.18 -11.63
N ALA A 163 12.06 -5.74 -12.88
CA ALA A 163 12.76 -6.55 -13.87
C ALA A 163 14.21 -6.90 -13.45
N ARG A 164 14.90 -6.03 -12.71
CA ARG A 164 16.25 -6.31 -12.16
C ARG A 164 16.17 -7.24 -10.95
N TRP A 165 15.18 -7.03 -10.08
CA TRP A 165 14.92 -7.88 -8.91
C TRP A 165 14.55 -9.30 -9.32
N HIS A 166 13.66 -9.47 -10.31
CA HIS A 166 13.28 -10.77 -10.86
C HIS A 166 14.48 -11.60 -11.30
N ARG A 167 15.51 -10.95 -11.89
CA ARG A 167 16.78 -11.59 -12.24
C ARG A 167 17.61 -11.93 -11.00
N LEU A 168 17.69 -11.04 -10.02
CA LEU A 168 18.44 -11.25 -8.77
C LEU A 168 17.88 -12.41 -7.93
N VAL A 169 16.56 -12.50 -7.78
CA VAL A 169 15.90 -13.60 -7.05
C VAL A 169 15.67 -14.84 -7.91
N LYS A 170 16.24 -14.89 -9.12
CA LYS A 170 16.17 -16.02 -10.06
C LYS A 170 14.75 -16.55 -10.29
N GLY A 171 13.76 -15.66 -10.38
CA GLY A 171 12.37 -16.10 -10.61
C GLY A 171 11.63 -16.63 -9.36
N ASN A 172 12.12 -16.42 -8.13
CA ASN A 172 11.45 -16.91 -6.93
C ASN A 172 10.04 -16.31 -6.78
N ARG A 173 9.03 -17.17 -6.97
CA ARG A 173 7.60 -16.84 -6.96
C ARG A 173 7.10 -16.11 -5.70
N PHE A 174 7.77 -16.26 -4.56
CA PHE A 174 7.39 -15.59 -3.31
C PHE A 174 7.97 -14.18 -3.19
N LEU A 175 9.16 -13.94 -3.77
CA LEU A 175 9.90 -12.67 -3.66
C LEU A 175 9.62 -11.70 -4.80
N ILE A 176 8.91 -12.14 -5.84
CA ILE A 176 8.49 -11.31 -6.98
C ILE A 176 7.15 -10.66 -6.64
#